data_AF-A0A0G0JTE0-F1
#
_entry.id   AF-A0A0G0JTE0-F1
#
_cell.length_a   1.000
_cell.length_b   1.000
_cell.length_c   1.000
_cell.angle_alpha   90.00
_cell.angle_beta   90.00
_cell.angle_gamma   90.00
#
_symmetry.space_group_name_H-M   'P 1'
#
loop_
_entity.id
_entity.type
_entity.pdbx_description
1 polymer ?
#
loop_
_entity_poly.entity_id
_entity_poly.type
_entity_poly.pdbx_seq_one_letter_code
_entity_poly.pdbx_strand_id
1 'polypeptide(L)'
;MRKYKKGDKVRIIDKRDEIVSDVCFVEDMIKFIGMEVEITEFAGINYRVNGNTFIWADQWFEEIVSENITVETVQPEPEKRIAKVEKKEIPLVLKILITELKTKWALGLYAVFLPHKFRFNRGKDFFSVADEKEFSFYVEYRNDIGAEECLRLFGVALYHLISGKSEYTHECFLFDGYRYPLDSDLWPTISLLLKGEAKDLDEIEKMIEAINPDDIKVNVPSVPTVNVVTIKNRNADDIIRELASENIKIISHKQVADIWGLVFPENVQIRYSEASLHESIEANANGEQWALGYYSGQNPRQMRQEIGTGSRDFYNNDWWLANKEDFWATKTNIEPGYYLLNFNGKFADKNYYTQERFIRELGPVYKRCHEFVVSETVLSNYRVCNKERLLERWCHWGEEIDSDRRRVTVGGFDSDGLRVGGEFCARSYDILRVVIARKFDF
;
A
#
# COMPACT_ATOMS: atom_id res chain seq x y z
N MET A 1 -9.06 42.04 20.01
CA MET A 1 -8.66 40.66 20.34
C MET A 1 -9.71 39.73 19.73
N ARG A 2 -9.33 38.94 18.71
CA ARG A 2 -10.24 37.96 18.10
C ARG A 2 -10.14 36.67 18.90
N LYS A 3 -11.29 36.03 19.18
CA LYS A 3 -11.36 34.76 19.89
C LYS A 3 -11.78 33.68 18.90
N TYR A 4 -11.02 32.61 18.84
CA TYR A 4 -11.30 31.47 17.96
C TYR A 4 -11.64 30.24 18.80
N LYS A 5 -12.63 29.48 18.35
CA LYS A 5 -13.06 28.24 18.97
C LYS A 5 -12.52 27.03 18.22
N LYS A 6 -12.43 25.92 18.95
CA LYS A 6 -12.18 24.60 18.39
C LYS A 6 -13.21 24.30 17.28
N GLY A 7 -12.75 24.01 16.08
CA GLY A 7 -13.60 23.75 14.90
C GLY A 7 -13.92 24.97 14.03
N ASP A 8 -13.47 26.17 14.40
CA ASP A 8 -13.56 27.33 13.51
C ASP A 8 -12.64 27.14 12.29
N LYS A 9 -13.10 27.58 11.13
CA LYS A 9 -12.33 27.63 9.89
C LYS A 9 -11.62 28.97 9.79
N VAL A 10 -10.30 28.92 9.65
CA VAL A 10 -9.44 30.10 9.62
C VAL A 10 -8.49 30.06 8.43
N ARG A 11 -8.15 31.25 7.91
CA ARG A 11 -7.11 31.45 6.89
C ARG A 11 -6.01 32.33 7.47
N ILE A 12 -4.75 31.99 7.19
CA ILE A 12 -3.58 32.76 7.66
C ILE A 12 -3.03 33.60 6.51
N ILE A 13 -2.90 34.89 6.75
CA ILE A 13 -2.40 35.86 5.79
C ILE A 13 -1.18 36.56 6.38
N ASP A 14 -0.07 36.58 5.63
CA ASP A 14 1.14 37.36 5.95
C ASP A 14 0.85 38.85 5.70
N LYS A 15 1.57 39.75 6.37
CA LYS A 15 1.62 41.20 6.11
C LYS A 15 1.82 41.64 4.64
N ARG A 16 2.16 40.74 3.72
CA ARG A 16 2.22 40.96 2.26
C ARG A 16 0.91 40.61 1.53
N ASP A 17 -0.16 40.30 2.25
CA ASP A 17 -1.41 39.73 1.72
C ASP A 17 -1.21 38.38 0.98
N GLU A 18 -0.10 37.69 1.27
CA GLU A 18 0.17 36.36 0.74
C GLU A 18 -0.45 35.30 1.66
N ILE A 19 -1.19 34.36 1.07
CA ILE A 19 -1.81 33.26 1.81
C ILE A 19 -0.71 32.32 2.28
N VAL A 20 -0.48 32.27 3.60
CA VAL A 20 0.52 31.41 4.24
C VAL A 20 -0.03 30.01 4.48
N SER A 21 -1.34 29.92 4.70
CA SER A 21 -2.08 28.67 4.85
C SER A 21 -3.47 28.83 4.27
N ASP A 22 -3.90 27.84 3.49
CA ASP A 22 -5.29 27.74 3.06
C ASP A 22 -6.22 27.49 4.28
N VAL A 23 -7.54 27.48 4.04
CA VAL A 23 -8.57 27.38 5.09
C VAL A 23 -8.38 26.09 5.89
N CYS A 24 -7.92 26.24 7.13
CA CYS A 24 -7.68 25.13 8.04
C CYS A 24 -8.51 25.30 9.31
N PHE A 25 -8.66 24.20 10.06
CA PHE A 25 -9.24 24.28 11.39
C PHE A 25 -8.19 24.80 12.38
N VAL A 26 -8.64 25.59 13.36
CA VAL A 26 -7.77 26.18 14.41
C VAL A 26 -6.84 25.16 15.08
N GLU A 27 -7.24 23.89 15.15
CA GLU A 27 -6.47 22.79 15.75
C GLU A 27 -5.28 22.34 14.92
N ASP A 28 -5.39 22.42 13.59
CA ASP A 28 -4.35 21.98 12.66
C ASP A 28 -3.36 23.11 12.36
N MET A 29 -3.80 24.37 12.46
CA MET A 29 -2.95 25.56 12.48
C MET A 29 -1.81 25.43 13.52
N ILE A 30 -2.13 24.95 14.72
CA ILE A 30 -1.19 24.83 15.84
C ILE A 30 -0.04 23.86 15.53
N LYS A 31 -0.30 22.81 14.74
CA LYS A 31 0.72 21.81 14.36
C LYS A 31 1.62 22.32 13.24
N PHE A 32 1.07 23.12 12.33
CA PHE A 32 1.78 23.62 11.15
C PHE A 32 2.88 24.64 11.51
N ILE A 33 2.72 25.36 12.61
CA ILE A 33 3.62 26.47 12.99
C ILE A 33 4.84 26.00 13.83
N GLY A 34 4.95 24.71 14.18
CA GLY A 34 6.15 24.15 14.80
C GLY A 34 6.49 24.71 16.20
N MET A 35 5.58 24.52 17.17
CA MET A 35 5.72 25.10 18.52
C MET A 35 6.63 24.26 19.44
N GLU A 36 7.57 24.90 20.14
CA GLU A 36 8.23 24.35 21.33
C GLU A 36 7.36 24.58 22.59
N VAL A 37 7.27 23.59 23.46
CA VAL A 37 6.42 23.61 24.66
C VAL A 37 7.27 23.90 25.90
N GLU A 38 6.99 25.00 26.60
CA GLU A 38 7.59 25.31 27.89
C GLU A 38 6.49 25.33 28.96
N ILE A 39 6.44 24.27 29.79
CA ILE A 39 5.41 24.13 30.83
C ILE A 39 5.87 24.89 32.06
N THR A 40 5.16 25.96 32.43
CA THR A 40 5.37 26.68 33.68
C THR A 40 4.16 26.52 34.59
N GLU A 41 4.41 26.24 35.88
CA GLU A 41 3.39 26.03 36.89
C GLU A 41 2.61 27.33 37.16
N PHE A 42 1.53 27.58 36.42
CA PHE A 42 0.35 28.32 36.87
C PHE A 42 -0.75 28.18 35.80
N ALA A 43 -1.70 27.25 36.01
CA ALA A 43 -3.03 27.16 35.40
C ALA A 43 -3.23 27.43 33.87
N GLY A 44 -2.21 27.26 33.04
CA GLY A 44 -2.31 27.36 31.58
C GLY A 44 -1.03 26.92 30.89
N ILE A 45 -1.16 26.27 29.72
CA ILE A 45 0.00 25.91 28.89
C ILE A 45 0.38 27.12 28.05
N ASN A 46 1.61 27.61 28.24
CA ASN A 46 2.19 28.68 27.46
C ASN A 46 2.95 28.09 26.27
N TYR A 47 2.75 28.63 25.08
CA TYR A 47 3.47 28.23 23.88
C TYR A 47 4.25 29.41 23.32
N ARG A 48 5.49 29.19 22.88
CA ARG A 48 6.30 30.24 22.25
C ARG A 48 6.65 29.92 20.80
N VAL A 49 6.54 30.93 19.93
CA VAL A 49 6.95 30.85 18.50
C VAL A 49 7.61 32.15 18.09
N ASN A 50 8.88 32.11 17.66
CA ASN A 50 9.62 33.27 17.14
C ASN A 50 9.53 34.53 18.04
N GLY A 51 9.59 34.35 19.36
CA GLY A 51 9.50 35.44 20.35
C GLY A 51 8.07 35.78 20.83
N ASN A 52 7.04 35.18 20.26
CA ASN A 52 5.63 35.39 20.64
C ASN A 52 5.19 34.40 21.72
N THR A 53 4.25 34.78 22.59
CA THR A 53 3.68 33.91 23.65
C THR A 53 2.18 33.74 23.45
N PHE A 54 1.71 32.50 23.44
CA PHE A 54 0.31 32.10 23.31
C PHE A 54 -0.13 31.37 24.57
N ILE A 55 -1.32 31.66 25.10
CA ILE A 55 -1.83 31.08 26.34
C ILE A 55 -3.07 30.24 26.02
N TRP A 56 -3.08 29.00 26.51
CA TRP A 56 -4.24 28.12 26.39
C TRP A 56 -5.01 28.07 27.71
N ALA A 57 -6.26 28.55 27.69
CA ALA A 57 -7.19 28.46 28.80
C ALA A 57 -8.46 27.73 28.32
N ASP A 58 -8.58 26.47 28.74
CA ASP A 58 -9.65 25.45 28.67
C ASP A 58 -10.70 25.42 27.53
N GLN A 59 -11.05 26.50 26.82
CA GLN A 59 -12.00 26.49 25.70
C GLN A 59 -11.77 27.58 24.62
N TRP A 60 -10.72 28.40 24.72
CA TRP A 60 -10.55 29.55 23.82
C TRP A 60 -9.09 29.77 23.44
N PHE A 61 -8.86 30.18 22.18
CA PHE A 61 -7.58 30.70 21.71
C PHE A 61 -7.62 32.23 21.81
N GLU A 62 -6.75 32.82 22.63
CA GLU A 62 -6.58 34.28 22.71
C GLU A 62 -5.28 34.69 22.02
N GLU A 63 -5.41 35.45 20.93
CA GLU A 63 -4.29 36.05 20.22
C GLU A 63 -3.78 37.27 21.02
N ILE A 64 -2.57 37.17 21.56
CA ILE A 64 -1.81 38.34 22.00
C ILE A 64 -1.08 38.87 20.77
N VAL A 65 -1.59 40.00 20.28
CA VAL A 65 -1.22 40.66 19.01
C VAL A 65 0.30 40.72 18.82
N SER A 66 0.79 40.17 17.71
CA SER A 66 2.09 40.52 17.14
C SER A 66 1.89 41.18 15.77
N GLU A 67 2.76 42.12 15.40
CA GLU A 67 2.61 43.03 14.27
C GLU A 67 2.69 42.38 12.86
N ASN A 68 2.75 41.05 12.73
CA ASN A 68 3.20 40.39 11.49
C ASN A 68 2.25 39.35 10.85
N ILE A 69 1.14 38.94 11.48
CA ILE A 69 0.24 37.89 10.96
C ILE A 69 -1.22 38.26 11.23
N THR A 70 -2.12 38.03 10.26
CA THR A 70 -3.58 38.21 10.43
C THR A 70 -4.34 36.91 10.17
N VAL A 71 -5.34 36.61 11.01
CA VAL A 71 -6.18 35.40 10.90
C VAL A 71 -7.63 35.79 10.54
N GLU A 72 -8.15 35.28 9.42
CA GLU A 72 -9.50 35.56 8.93
C GLU A 72 -10.46 34.38 9.12
N THR A 73 -11.72 34.65 9.49
CA THR A 73 -12.78 33.65 9.64
C THR A 73 -13.55 33.50 8.33
N VAL A 74 -13.70 32.26 7.83
CA VAL A 74 -14.42 31.98 6.58
C VAL A 74 -15.84 31.48 6.87
N GLN A 75 -16.87 32.16 6.32
CA GLN A 75 -18.27 31.75 6.42
C GLN A 75 -18.55 30.53 5.50
N PRO A 76 -19.20 29.45 5.99
CA PRO A 76 -19.52 28.30 5.15
C PRO A 76 -20.70 28.57 4.21
N GLU A 77 -20.57 28.23 2.92
CA GLU A 77 -21.69 28.18 1.98
C GLU A 77 -22.65 27.00 2.28
N PRO A 78 -23.94 27.10 1.92
CA PRO A 78 -24.93 26.05 2.21
C PRO A 78 -24.66 24.75 1.43
N GLU A 79 -24.48 23.65 2.16
CA GLU A 79 -24.29 22.29 1.64
C GLU A 79 -25.50 21.86 0.76
N LYS A 80 -25.29 21.61 -0.54
CA LYS A 80 -26.24 20.85 -1.37
C LYS A 80 -26.03 19.36 -1.15
N ARG A 81 -27.03 18.68 -0.57
CA ARG A 81 -27.01 17.22 -0.37
C ARG A 81 -27.47 16.50 -1.64
N ILE A 82 -26.68 15.52 -2.10
CA ILE A 82 -27.05 14.63 -3.20
C ILE A 82 -27.83 13.44 -2.61
N ALA A 83 -28.99 13.12 -3.21
CA ALA A 83 -29.85 12.01 -2.79
C ALA A 83 -29.20 10.64 -3.10
N LYS A 84 -29.70 9.60 -2.43
CA LYS A 84 -29.26 8.21 -2.61
C LYS A 84 -29.48 7.74 -4.06
N VAL A 85 -28.39 7.53 -4.80
CA VAL A 85 -28.41 7.05 -6.20
C VAL A 85 -28.54 5.53 -6.22
N GLU A 86 -29.51 4.98 -6.93
CA GLU A 86 -29.58 3.52 -7.13
C GLU A 86 -28.52 3.05 -8.13
N LYS A 87 -27.97 1.82 -7.99
CA LYS A 87 -26.90 1.31 -8.88
C LYS A 87 -27.23 1.44 -10.38
N LYS A 88 -28.51 1.30 -10.75
CA LYS A 88 -29.02 1.42 -12.12
C LYS A 88 -29.00 2.86 -12.67
N GLU A 89 -28.90 3.87 -11.80
CA GLU A 89 -28.88 5.29 -12.15
C GLU A 89 -27.45 5.83 -12.29
N ILE A 90 -26.44 5.06 -11.90
CA ILE A 90 -25.02 5.46 -11.94
C ILE A 90 -24.56 5.82 -13.37
N PRO A 91 -24.89 5.08 -14.44
CA PRO A 91 -24.53 5.49 -15.81
C PRO A 91 -25.14 6.84 -16.21
N LEU A 92 -26.35 7.15 -15.76
CA LEU A 92 -27.01 8.43 -16.04
C LEU A 92 -26.34 9.59 -15.28
N VAL A 93 -26.05 9.38 -13.99
CA VAL A 93 -25.30 10.35 -13.17
C VAL A 93 -23.91 10.61 -13.75
N LEU A 94 -23.25 9.56 -14.25
CA LEU A 94 -21.97 9.65 -14.93
C LEU A 94 -22.01 10.50 -16.19
N LYS A 95 -23.00 10.31 -17.05
CA LYS A 95 -23.17 11.12 -18.27
C LYS A 95 -23.36 12.61 -17.95
N ILE A 96 -24.15 12.92 -16.91
CA ILE A 96 -24.36 14.30 -16.45
C ILE A 96 -23.04 14.89 -15.93
N LEU A 97 -22.30 14.13 -15.11
CA LEU A 97 -21.00 14.56 -14.59
C LEU A 97 -19.99 14.79 -15.71
N ILE A 98 -19.87 13.88 -16.67
CA ILE A 98 -18.94 14.02 -17.81
C ILE A 98 -19.26 15.25 -18.64
N THR A 99 -20.54 15.54 -18.87
CA THR A 99 -20.97 16.76 -19.58
C THR A 99 -20.53 18.03 -18.86
N GLU A 100 -20.69 18.07 -17.54
CA GLU A 100 -20.22 19.19 -16.70
C GLU A 100 -18.70 19.30 -16.73
N LEU A 101 -17.97 18.17 -16.63
CA LEU A 101 -16.52 18.13 -16.69
C LEU A 101 -15.98 18.66 -18.02
N LYS A 102 -16.56 18.25 -19.16
CA LYS A 102 -16.18 18.75 -20.49
C LYS A 102 -16.32 20.26 -20.59
N THR A 103 -17.42 20.81 -20.05
CA THR A 103 -17.68 22.25 -20.05
C THR A 103 -16.61 23.02 -19.25
N LYS A 104 -16.15 22.45 -18.13
CA LYS A 104 -15.15 23.07 -17.25
C LYS A 104 -13.72 22.91 -17.78
N TRP A 105 -13.42 21.76 -18.38
CA TRP A 105 -12.13 21.48 -19.02
C TRP A 105 -11.86 22.39 -20.22
N ALA A 106 -12.90 22.74 -20.99
CA ALA A 106 -12.80 23.73 -22.06
C ALA A 106 -12.35 25.13 -21.55
N LEU A 107 -12.51 25.39 -20.25
CA LEU A 107 -12.06 26.61 -19.57
C LEU A 107 -10.72 26.44 -18.84
N GLY A 108 -10.04 25.29 -18.98
CA GLY A 108 -8.81 24.96 -18.27
C GLY A 108 -8.99 24.63 -16.78
N LEU A 109 -10.22 24.29 -16.38
CA LEU A 109 -10.57 23.97 -14.99
C LEU A 109 -10.86 22.47 -14.85
N TYR A 110 -10.03 21.79 -14.07
CA TYR A 110 -10.10 20.35 -13.82
C TYR A 110 -10.78 20.08 -12.47
N ALA A 111 -11.76 19.17 -12.47
CA ALA A 111 -12.50 18.83 -11.27
C ALA A 111 -11.75 17.85 -10.37
N VAL A 112 -11.67 18.16 -9.09
CA VAL A 112 -11.06 17.30 -8.07
C VAL A 112 -12.15 16.89 -7.10
N PHE A 113 -12.42 15.59 -7.07
CA PHE A 113 -13.44 14.99 -6.21
C PHE A 113 -12.80 14.65 -4.86
N LEU A 114 -13.27 15.32 -3.81
CA LEU A 114 -12.75 15.19 -2.46
C LEU A 114 -13.85 14.66 -1.54
N PRO A 115 -13.59 13.65 -0.70
CA PRO A 115 -14.61 13.09 0.18
C PRO A 115 -15.07 14.11 1.23
N HIS A 116 -16.37 14.16 1.49
CA HIS A 116 -17.01 15.08 2.43
C HIS A 116 -17.46 14.34 3.70
N LYS A 117 -17.09 14.87 4.88
CA LYS A 117 -17.37 14.33 6.25
C LYS A 117 -16.80 12.93 6.56
N PHE A 118 -15.47 12.81 6.59
CA PHE A 118 -14.81 11.70 7.30
C PHE A 118 -14.66 12.06 8.79
N ARG A 119 -15.49 11.53 9.68
CA ARG A 119 -15.26 11.61 11.14
C ARG A 119 -14.70 10.29 11.64
N PHE A 120 -13.44 10.29 12.06
CA PHE A 120 -12.94 9.21 12.92
C PHE A 120 -13.67 9.30 14.27
N ASN A 121 -14.60 8.39 14.52
CA ASN A 121 -15.18 8.25 15.86
C ASN A 121 -14.09 7.74 16.80
N ARG A 122 -13.39 8.65 17.51
CA ARG A 122 -12.43 8.32 18.58
C ARG A 122 -13.17 7.95 19.88
N GLY A 123 -14.08 6.96 19.79
CA GLY A 123 -14.94 6.55 20.90
C GLY A 123 -15.06 5.03 21.00
N LYS A 124 -14.38 4.49 22.02
CA LYS A 124 -14.47 3.16 22.69
C LYS A 124 -14.59 1.84 21.92
N ASP A 125 -14.88 1.79 20.63
CA ASP A 125 -14.78 0.57 19.83
C ASP A 125 -14.18 0.91 18.46
N PHE A 126 -12.86 0.71 18.32
CA PHE A 126 -12.12 0.99 17.07
C PHE A 126 -12.49 0.05 15.91
N PHE A 127 -13.39 -0.91 16.12
CA PHE A 127 -13.77 -1.94 15.16
C PHE A 127 -15.18 -1.79 14.57
N SER A 128 -16.00 -0.82 15.01
CA SER A 128 -17.22 -0.50 14.28
C SER A 128 -16.93 0.63 13.30
N VAL A 129 -16.67 0.28 12.04
CA VAL A 129 -17.02 1.17 10.93
C VAL A 129 -18.53 1.36 11.10
N ALA A 130 -18.95 2.54 11.57
CA ALA A 130 -20.36 2.85 11.55
C ALA A 130 -20.83 2.66 10.10
N ASP A 131 -21.93 1.93 9.90
CA ASP A 131 -22.66 1.88 8.63
C ASP A 131 -23.12 3.31 8.27
N GLU A 132 -22.19 4.21 7.92
CA GLU A 132 -22.51 5.54 7.45
C GLU A 132 -23.05 5.36 6.03
N LYS A 133 -24.37 5.19 5.96
CA LYS A 133 -25.18 5.04 4.74
C LYS A 133 -25.16 6.28 3.84
N GLU A 134 -24.41 7.33 4.17
CA GLU A 134 -24.37 8.60 3.45
C GLU A 134 -22.93 8.97 3.11
N PHE A 135 -22.44 8.44 1.99
CA PHE A 135 -21.17 8.85 1.41
C PHE A 135 -21.38 10.09 0.52
N SER A 136 -20.56 11.13 0.70
CA SER A 136 -20.68 12.38 -0.07
C SER A 136 -19.30 12.88 -0.52
N PHE A 137 -19.25 13.61 -1.63
CA PHE A 137 -18.06 14.27 -2.13
C PHE A 137 -18.34 15.76 -2.32
N TYR A 138 -17.30 16.57 -2.21
CA TYR A 138 -17.29 17.92 -2.78
C TYR A 138 -16.38 17.95 -4.00
N VAL A 139 -16.69 18.85 -4.92
CA VAL A 139 -15.94 19.03 -6.16
C VAL A 139 -15.28 20.40 -6.11
N GLU A 140 -13.97 20.43 -6.24
CA GLU A 140 -13.20 21.65 -6.47
C GLU A 140 -12.75 21.74 -7.91
N TYR A 141 -12.68 22.94 -8.47
CA TYR A 141 -12.16 23.16 -9.82
C TYR A 141 -10.79 23.81 -9.73
N ARG A 142 -9.78 23.17 -10.31
CA ARG A 142 -8.36 23.51 -10.18
C ARG A 142 -7.69 23.59 -11.55
N ASN A 143 -6.72 24.49 -11.71
CA ASN A 143 -5.95 24.65 -12.95
C ASN A 143 -4.50 24.16 -12.81
N ASP A 144 -4.11 23.70 -11.63
CA ASP A 144 -2.76 23.23 -11.29
C ASP A 144 -2.61 21.70 -11.34
N ILE A 145 -3.67 20.99 -11.74
CA ILE A 145 -3.71 19.54 -11.87
C ILE A 145 -3.92 19.18 -13.34
N GLY A 146 -3.14 18.23 -13.85
CA GLY A 146 -3.26 17.72 -15.21
C GLY A 146 -4.52 16.88 -15.43
N ALA A 147 -4.97 16.80 -16.68
CA ALA A 147 -6.15 16.02 -17.08
C ALA A 147 -6.07 14.55 -16.62
N GLU A 148 -4.91 13.90 -16.75
CA GLU A 148 -4.70 12.51 -16.36
C GLU A 148 -4.97 12.27 -14.86
N GLU A 149 -4.44 13.13 -14.00
CA GLU A 149 -4.64 13.03 -12.55
C GLU A 149 -6.08 13.35 -12.15
N CYS A 150 -6.72 14.30 -12.84
CA CYS A 150 -8.15 14.59 -12.68
C CYS A 150 -9.01 13.36 -13.00
N LEU A 151 -8.73 12.66 -14.10
CA LEU A 151 -9.41 11.41 -14.48
C LEU A 151 -9.16 10.29 -13.46
N ARG A 152 -7.92 10.18 -12.96
CA ARG A 152 -7.59 9.20 -11.92
C ARG A 152 -8.40 9.41 -10.65
N LEU A 153 -8.47 10.64 -10.15
CA LEU A 153 -9.25 11.01 -8.97
C LEU A 153 -10.75 10.82 -9.18
N PHE A 154 -11.23 11.04 -10.41
CA PHE A 154 -12.60 10.69 -10.78
C PHE A 154 -12.84 9.17 -10.70
N GLY A 155 -11.92 8.35 -11.20
CA GLY A 155 -11.99 6.88 -11.08
C GLY A 155 -12.07 6.41 -9.63
N VAL A 156 -11.32 7.05 -8.73
CA VAL A 156 -11.41 6.80 -7.28
C VAL A 156 -12.81 7.11 -6.75
N ALA A 157 -13.36 8.28 -7.08
CA ALA A 157 -14.69 8.66 -6.62
C ALA A 157 -15.77 7.64 -7.07
N LEU A 158 -15.69 7.17 -8.32
CA LEU A 158 -16.61 6.17 -8.87
C LEU A 158 -16.49 4.82 -8.20
N TYR A 159 -15.27 4.37 -7.92
CA TYR A 159 -15.04 3.14 -7.18
C TYR A 159 -15.77 3.13 -5.84
N HIS A 160 -15.64 4.21 -5.08
CA HIS A 160 -16.30 4.33 -3.78
C HIS A 160 -17.82 4.45 -3.88
N LEU A 161 -18.33 5.18 -4.88
CA LEU A 161 -19.78 5.27 -5.13
C LEU A 161 -20.41 3.91 -5.44
N ILE A 162 -19.74 3.09 -6.25
CA ILE A 162 -20.29 1.79 -6.68
C ILE A 162 -20.10 0.70 -5.62
N SER A 163 -18.94 0.69 -4.96
CA SER A 163 -18.67 -0.27 -3.88
C SER A 163 -19.56 -0.01 -2.67
N GLY A 164 -20.05 1.23 -2.49
CA GLY A 164 -20.73 1.65 -1.26
C GLY A 164 -19.80 1.60 -0.04
N LYS A 165 -18.49 1.46 -0.27
CA LYS A 165 -17.47 1.38 0.77
C LYS A 165 -16.70 2.68 0.79
N SER A 166 -16.71 3.33 1.95
CA SER A 166 -16.02 4.58 2.18
C SER A 166 -14.53 4.40 2.42
N GLU A 167 -13.95 3.19 2.27
CA GLU A 167 -12.57 2.84 2.64
C GLU A 167 -11.56 3.77 1.95
N TYR A 168 -11.38 4.98 2.45
CA TYR A 168 -10.26 5.88 2.24
C TYR A 168 -9.35 5.64 3.44
N THR A 169 -8.69 4.49 3.46
CA THR A 169 -7.47 4.37 4.27
C THR A 169 -6.38 5.18 3.56
N HIS A 170 -5.29 5.51 4.26
CA HIS A 170 -4.16 6.25 3.65
C HIS A 170 -3.58 5.54 2.40
N GLU A 171 -3.95 4.28 2.16
CA GLU A 171 -3.56 3.44 1.02
C GLU A 171 -4.38 3.69 -0.25
N CYS A 172 -5.53 4.36 -0.15
CA CYS A 172 -6.43 4.62 -1.28
C CYS A 172 -5.91 5.70 -2.24
N PHE A 173 -4.73 6.24 -1.96
CA PHE A 173 -4.00 7.09 -2.90
C PHE A 173 -3.11 6.26 -3.86
N LEU A 174 -2.98 4.95 -3.63
CA LEU A 174 -2.20 4.03 -4.45
C LEU A 174 -3.14 3.01 -5.11
N PHE A 175 -2.95 2.77 -6.41
CA PHE A 175 -3.75 1.81 -7.21
C PHE A 175 -3.90 0.43 -6.54
N ASP A 176 -2.88 0.02 -5.78
CA ASP A 176 -2.83 -1.26 -5.06
C ASP A 176 -3.79 -1.37 -3.86
N GLY A 177 -4.47 -0.29 -3.45
CA GLY A 177 -5.55 -0.32 -2.45
C GLY A 177 -6.90 -0.76 -3.02
N TYR A 178 -7.09 -0.68 -4.34
CA TYR A 178 -8.34 -0.99 -5.04
C TYR A 178 -8.34 -2.44 -5.56
N ARG A 179 -8.19 -3.40 -4.64
CA ARG A 179 -7.85 -4.81 -4.97
C ARG A 179 -8.99 -5.71 -5.45
N TYR A 180 -10.23 -5.22 -5.51
CA TYR A 180 -11.37 -6.06 -5.91
C TYR A 180 -11.98 -5.59 -7.23
N PRO A 181 -12.07 -6.46 -8.26
CA PRO A 181 -12.97 -6.19 -9.36
C PRO A 181 -14.38 -6.03 -8.79
N LEU A 182 -14.99 -4.88 -9.09
CA LEU A 182 -16.39 -4.68 -8.76
C LEU A 182 -17.20 -5.59 -9.68
N ASP A 183 -18.18 -6.28 -9.12
CA ASP A 183 -19.25 -6.94 -9.89
C ASP A 183 -20.16 -5.84 -10.47
N SER A 184 -19.62 -5.15 -11.47
CA SER A 184 -20.20 -3.98 -12.12
C SER A 184 -19.60 -3.84 -13.52
N ASP A 185 -20.45 -3.65 -14.51
CA ASP A 185 -20.05 -3.42 -15.90
C ASP A 185 -19.25 -2.12 -16.08
N LEU A 186 -19.22 -1.26 -15.05
CA LEU A 186 -18.38 -0.06 -15.00
C LEU A 186 -16.93 -0.35 -14.60
N TRP A 187 -16.60 -1.57 -14.15
CA TRP A 187 -15.24 -1.91 -13.70
C TRP A 187 -14.16 -1.67 -14.76
N PRO A 188 -14.33 -2.04 -16.05
CA PRO A 188 -13.35 -1.72 -17.09
C PRO A 188 -13.05 -0.23 -17.19
N THR A 189 -14.09 0.61 -17.14
CA THR A 189 -13.98 2.08 -17.17
C THR A 189 -13.27 2.61 -15.93
N ILE A 190 -13.61 2.10 -14.74
CA ILE A 190 -13.00 2.50 -13.46
C ILE A 190 -11.54 2.09 -13.40
N SER A 191 -11.22 0.88 -13.85
CA SER A 191 -9.85 0.38 -13.91
C SER A 191 -8.97 1.24 -14.82
N LEU A 192 -9.48 1.61 -16.00
CA LEU A 192 -8.78 2.47 -16.95
C LEU A 192 -8.52 3.88 -16.37
N LEU A 193 -9.52 4.46 -15.69
CA LEU A 193 -9.38 5.72 -14.94
C LEU A 193 -8.34 5.60 -13.82
N LEU A 194 -8.45 4.58 -12.97
CA LEU A 194 -7.58 4.38 -11.82
C LEU A 194 -6.11 4.16 -12.21
N LYS A 195 -5.85 3.54 -13.37
CA LYS A 195 -4.50 3.35 -13.92
C LYS A 195 -3.90 4.62 -14.54
N GLY A 196 -4.70 5.68 -14.72
CA GLY A 196 -4.30 6.84 -15.49
C GLY A 196 -4.11 6.55 -16.98
N GLU A 197 -4.74 5.48 -17.50
CA GLU A 197 -4.67 5.09 -18.92
C GLU A 197 -5.71 5.83 -19.77
N ALA A 198 -6.69 6.49 -19.12
CA ALA A 198 -7.70 7.31 -19.75
C ALA A 198 -7.10 8.59 -20.37
N LYS A 199 -7.33 8.79 -21.66
CA LYS A 199 -6.72 9.93 -22.39
C LYS A 199 -7.61 11.16 -22.40
N ASP A 200 -8.93 10.97 -22.43
CA ASP A 200 -9.89 12.06 -22.47
C ASP A 200 -11.30 11.61 -22.00
N LEU A 201 -12.19 12.60 -21.85
CA LEU A 201 -13.58 12.40 -21.43
C LEU A 201 -14.47 11.77 -22.52
N ASP A 202 -14.06 11.81 -23.80
CA ASP A 202 -14.82 11.22 -24.91
C ASP A 202 -14.67 9.69 -24.94
N GLU A 203 -13.47 9.19 -24.63
CA GLU A 203 -13.18 7.77 -24.44
C GLU A 203 -14.05 7.18 -23.31
N ILE A 204 -14.11 7.86 -22.17
CA ILE A 204 -14.90 7.43 -21.01
C ILE A 204 -16.40 7.44 -21.33
N GLU A 205 -16.89 8.47 -22.02
CA GLU A 205 -18.29 8.56 -22.42
C GLU A 205 -18.70 7.40 -23.34
N LYS A 206 -17.89 7.09 -24.36
CA LYS A 206 -18.13 5.95 -25.26
C LYS A 206 -18.17 4.62 -24.52
N MET A 207 -17.30 4.43 -23.53
CA MET A 207 -17.31 3.23 -22.70
C MET A 207 -18.59 3.12 -21.86
N ILE A 208 -19.10 4.23 -21.33
CA ILE A 208 -20.36 4.26 -20.58
C ILE A 208 -21.57 4.05 -21.51
N GLU A 209 -21.53 4.58 -22.73
CA GLU A 209 -22.58 4.37 -23.73
C GLU A 209 -22.68 2.94 -24.23
N ALA A 210 -21.56 2.20 -24.22
CA ALA A 210 -21.53 0.78 -24.55
C ALA A 210 -22.18 -0.11 -23.47
N ILE A 211 -22.43 0.41 -22.27
CA ILE A 211 -23.12 -0.30 -21.19
C ILE A 211 -24.63 -0.18 -21.44
N ASN A 212 -25.19 -1.18 -22.13
CA ASN A 212 -26.61 -1.27 -22.41
C ASN A 212 -27.35 -1.77 -21.15
N PRO A 213 -28.34 -1.03 -20.58
CA PRO A 213 -29.04 -1.44 -19.35
C PRO A 213 -29.78 -2.79 -19.46
N ASP A 214 -30.09 -3.23 -20.68
CA ASP A 214 -30.95 -4.38 -20.96
C ASP A 214 -30.20 -5.68 -21.31
N ASP A 215 -28.87 -5.66 -21.50
CA ASP A 215 -28.07 -6.82 -21.94
C ASP A 215 -27.35 -7.57 -20.80
N ILE A 216 -28.02 -7.76 -19.65
CA ILE A 216 -27.47 -8.57 -18.55
C ILE A 216 -27.61 -10.07 -18.87
N LYS A 217 -26.64 -10.59 -19.63
CA LYS A 217 -26.21 -11.99 -19.59
C LYS A 217 -24.69 -12.05 -19.68
N VAL A 218 -24.06 -12.33 -18.54
CA VAL A 218 -22.60 -12.52 -18.44
C VAL A 218 -22.22 -13.77 -19.24
N ASN A 219 -21.63 -13.55 -20.43
CA ASN A 219 -20.82 -14.56 -21.10
C ASN A 219 -19.36 -14.16 -20.87
N VAL A 220 -18.70 -14.87 -19.95
CA VAL A 220 -17.27 -14.72 -19.70
C VAL A 220 -16.53 -15.14 -20.98
N PRO A 221 -15.75 -14.25 -21.63
CA PRO A 221 -14.94 -14.65 -22.77
C PRO A 221 -13.88 -15.64 -22.28
N SER A 222 -13.77 -16.79 -22.94
CA SER A 222 -12.66 -17.71 -22.75
C SER A 222 -11.35 -16.96 -23.02
N VAL A 223 -10.46 -16.95 -22.01
CA VAL A 223 -9.10 -16.41 -22.08
C VAL A 223 -8.44 -16.89 -23.37
N PRO A 224 -7.80 -16.02 -24.17
CA PRO A 224 -7.06 -16.46 -25.33
C PRO A 224 -5.94 -17.39 -24.85
N THR A 225 -5.96 -18.62 -25.35
CA THR A 225 -4.88 -19.58 -25.19
C THR A 225 -3.64 -18.94 -25.81
N VAL A 226 -2.81 -18.33 -24.96
CA VAL A 226 -1.41 -18.13 -25.30
C VAL A 226 -0.89 -19.53 -25.60
N ASN A 227 -0.28 -19.70 -26.77
CA ASN A 227 0.57 -20.85 -27.01
C ASN A 227 1.75 -20.71 -26.05
N VAL A 228 1.52 -21.12 -24.79
CA VAL A 228 2.58 -21.52 -23.89
C VAL A 228 3.29 -22.60 -24.68
N VAL A 229 4.49 -22.28 -25.17
CA VAL A 229 5.43 -23.30 -25.59
C VAL A 229 5.47 -24.24 -24.41
N THR A 230 4.81 -25.39 -24.55
CA THR A 230 4.75 -26.40 -23.51
C THR A 230 6.20 -26.80 -23.30
N ILE A 231 6.85 -26.16 -22.33
CA ILE A 231 8.00 -26.77 -21.67
C ILE A 231 7.41 -28.09 -21.25
N LYS A 232 7.88 -29.16 -21.91
CA LYS A 232 7.49 -30.54 -21.62
C LYS A 232 7.36 -30.64 -20.11
N ASN A 233 6.28 -31.22 -19.59
CA ASN A 233 6.05 -31.50 -18.17
C ASN A 233 7.26 -32.26 -17.57
N ARG A 234 8.36 -31.57 -17.33
CA ARG A 234 9.54 -32.09 -16.65
C ARG A 234 9.18 -32.01 -15.18
N ASN A 235 9.33 -33.14 -14.49
CA ASN A 235 9.16 -33.17 -13.05
C ASN A 235 10.18 -32.18 -12.44
N ALA A 236 9.77 -31.39 -11.43
CA ALA A 236 10.68 -30.50 -10.73
C ALA A 236 11.94 -31.22 -10.22
N ASP A 237 11.84 -32.50 -9.84
CA ASP A 237 12.99 -33.30 -9.44
C ASP A 237 14.07 -33.41 -10.53
N ASP A 238 13.69 -33.52 -11.80
CA ASP A 238 14.65 -33.64 -12.91
C ASP A 238 15.36 -32.31 -13.16
N ILE A 239 14.61 -31.20 -13.11
CA ILE A 239 15.17 -29.85 -13.23
C ILE A 239 16.11 -29.57 -12.05
N ILE A 240 15.70 -29.93 -10.83
CA ILE A 240 16.52 -29.71 -9.63
C ILE A 240 17.82 -30.51 -9.70
N ARG A 241 17.79 -31.76 -10.19
CA ARG A 241 19.02 -32.56 -10.35
C ARG A 241 20.00 -31.94 -11.34
N GLU A 242 19.50 -31.37 -12.44
CA GLU A 242 20.31 -30.66 -13.43
C GLU A 242 20.95 -29.42 -12.80
N LEU A 243 20.14 -28.57 -12.19
CA LEU A 243 20.56 -27.31 -11.56
C LEU A 243 21.42 -27.49 -10.31
N ALA A 244 21.30 -28.60 -9.58
CA ALA A 244 22.07 -28.85 -8.36
C ALA A 244 23.59 -28.93 -8.61
N SER A 245 24.00 -29.16 -9.85
CA SER A 245 25.40 -29.11 -10.27
C SER A 245 25.89 -27.69 -10.61
N GLU A 246 24.98 -26.73 -10.70
CA GLU A 246 25.23 -25.36 -11.11
C GLU A 246 25.32 -24.42 -9.91
N ASN A 247 25.82 -23.20 -10.12
CA ASN A 247 26.03 -22.20 -9.08
C ASN A 247 24.71 -21.51 -8.65
N ILE A 248 23.67 -22.27 -8.34
CA ILE A 248 22.40 -21.78 -7.80
C ILE A 248 22.00 -22.58 -6.57
N LYS A 249 21.56 -21.87 -5.53
CA LYS A 249 21.06 -22.53 -4.32
C LYS A 249 19.66 -23.05 -4.55
N ILE A 250 19.40 -24.29 -4.19
CA ILE A 250 18.08 -24.92 -4.35
C ILE A 250 17.63 -25.47 -3.02
N ILE A 251 16.43 -25.06 -2.61
CA ILE A 251 15.73 -25.58 -1.44
C ILE A 251 14.46 -26.25 -1.97
N SER A 252 14.56 -27.57 -2.17
CA SER A 252 13.50 -28.37 -2.79
C SER A 252 12.28 -28.53 -1.88
N HIS A 253 11.11 -28.76 -2.48
CA HIS A 253 9.89 -29.09 -1.74
C HIS A 253 10.08 -30.28 -0.79
N LYS A 254 10.89 -31.29 -1.14
CA LYS A 254 11.17 -32.44 -0.26
C LYS A 254 11.96 -32.03 0.98
N GLN A 255 12.99 -31.21 0.81
CA GLN A 255 13.75 -30.67 1.93
C GLN A 255 12.87 -29.80 2.83
N VAL A 256 11.99 -28.98 2.25
CA VAL A 256 10.99 -28.21 3.01
C VAL A 256 10.05 -29.17 3.75
N ALA A 257 9.50 -30.20 3.09
CA ALA A 257 8.65 -31.20 3.73
C ALA A 257 9.33 -31.84 4.94
N ASP A 258 10.59 -32.24 4.80
CA ASP A 258 11.36 -32.85 5.89
C ASP A 258 11.59 -31.87 7.06
N ILE A 259 11.86 -30.59 6.78
CA ILE A 259 12.10 -29.57 7.80
C ILE A 259 10.84 -29.26 8.60
N TRP A 260 9.73 -29.11 7.90
CA TRP A 260 8.46 -28.60 8.43
C TRP A 260 7.48 -29.75 8.78
N GLY A 261 7.86 -31.01 8.57
CA GLY A 261 6.99 -32.16 8.83
C GLY A 261 5.75 -32.20 7.94
N LEU A 262 5.87 -31.72 6.71
CA LEU A 262 4.78 -31.62 5.74
C LEU A 262 4.82 -32.76 4.71
N VAL A 263 3.71 -32.97 4.02
CA VAL A 263 3.60 -33.90 2.89
C VAL A 263 3.16 -33.13 1.66
N PHE A 264 3.97 -33.16 0.61
CA PHE A 264 3.68 -32.51 -0.67
C PHE A 264 3.37 -33.55 -1.75
N PRO A 265 2.60 -33.16 -2.80
CA PRO A 265 2.43 -34.02 -3.97
C PRO A 265 3.78 -34.25 -4.68
N GLU A 266 3.96 -35.42 -5.30
CA GLU A 266 5.20 -35.76 -6.01
C GLU A 266 5.49 -34.86 -7.23
N ASN A 267 4.44 -34.24 -7.79
CA ASN A 267 4.52 -33.44 -9.01
C ASN A 267 4.35 -31.94 -8.72
N VAL A 268 5.20 -31.38 -7.87
CA VAL A 268 5.30 -29.93 -7.71
C VAL A 268 5.90 -29.33 -8.99
N GLN A 269 5.31 -28.25 -9.51
CA GLN A 269 5.80 -27.59 -10.73
C GLN A 269 6.72 -26.40 -10.40
N ILE A 270 7.78 -26.23 -11.20
CA ILE A 270 8.61 -25.02 -11.22
C ILE A 270 8.01 -24.07 -12.25
N ARG A 271 7.72 -22.83 -11.84
CA ARG A 271 6.99 -21.84 -12.65
C ARG A 271 7.86 -20.86 -13.43
N TYR A 272 9.08 -21.29 -13.71
CA TYR A 272 10.10 -20.52 -14.41
C TYR A 272 10.58 -21.33 -15.60
N SER A 273 10.80 -20.66 -16.73
CA SER A 273 11.44 -21.22 -17.90
C SER A 273 12.90 -21.58 -17.63
N GLU A 274 13.45 -22.53 -18.40
CA GLU A 274 14.88 -22.87 -18.34
C GLU A 274 15.76 -21.64 -18.58
N ALA A 275 15.36 -20.74 -19.49
CA ALA A 275 16.05 -19.47 -19.74
C ALA A 275 16.12 -18.58 -18.48
N SER A 276 15.00 -18.38 -17.78
CA SER A 276 14.96 -17.61 -16.53
C SER A 276 15.87 -18.19 -15.43
N LEU A 277 15.98 -19.52 -15.38
CA LEU A 277 16.83 -20.24 -14.42
C LEU A 277 18.32 -20.07 -14.78
N HIS A 278 18.69 -20.27 -16.06
CA HIS A 278 20.07 -20.07 -16.52
C HIS A 278 20.53 -18.62 -16.40
N GLU A 279 19.69 -17.62 -16.72
CA GLU A 279 20.00 -16.21 -16.48
C GLU A 279 20.38 -15.94 -15.01
N SER A 280 19.70 -16.61 -14.08
CA SER A 280 19.96 -16.45 -12.64
C SER A 280 21.26 -17.12 -12.21
N ILE A 281 21.59 -18.26 -12.81
CA ILE A 281 22.87 -18.96 -12.61
C ILE A 281 24.03 -18.11 -13.15
N GLU A 282 23.88 -17.55 -14.35
CA GLU A 282 24.86 -16.64 -14.95
C GLU A 282 25.04 -15.38 -14.10
N ALA A 283 23.95 -14.81 -13.58
CA ALA A 283 24.01 -13.68 -12.66
C ALA A 283 24.77 -14.03 -11.36
N ASN A 284 24.60 -15.25 -10.83
CA ASN A 284 25.35 -15.71 -9.66
C ASN A 284 26.86 -15.82 -9.94
N ALA A 285 27.26 -16.22 -11.14
CA ALA A 285 28.67 -16.18 -11.55
C ALA A 285 29.24 -14.75 -11.55
N ASN A 286 28.38 -13.73 -11.66
CA ASN A 286 28.73 -12.31 -11.59
C ASN A 286 28.53 -11.68 -10.20
N GLY A 287 28.34 -12.50 -9.15
CA GLY A 287 28.25 -12.04 -7.77
C GLY A 287 26.84 -11.75 -7.25
N GLU A 288 25.80 -12.05 -8.02
CA GLU A 288 24.43 -12.09 -7.48
C GLU A 288 24.22 -13.34 -6.59
N GLN A 289 23.10 -13.35 -5.85
CA GLN A 289 22.78 -14.42 -4.90
C GLN A 289 21.36 -14.94 -5.11
N TRP A 290 21.08 -15.41 -6.32
CA TRP A 290 19.85 -16.10 -6.68
C TRP A 290 19.77 -17.48 -6.03
N ALA A 291 18.59 -17.78 -5.49
CA ALA A 291 18.20 -19.06 -4.94
C ALA A 291 16.80 -19.44 -5.42
N LEU A 292 16.58 -20.72 -5.69
CA LEU A 292 15.27 -21.32 -5.97
C LEU A 292 14.76 -22.00 -4.70
N GLY A 293 13.83 -21.37 -4.00
CA GLY A 293 13.27 -21.87 -2.74
C GLY A 293 11.82 -22.28 -2.86
N TYR A 294 11.44 -23.44 -2.33
CA TYR A 294 10.04 -23.83 -2.21
C TYR A 294 9.38 -23.16 -0.99
N TYR A 295 8.23 -22.52 -1.20
CA TYR A 295 7.36 -21.99 -0.16
C TYR A 295 6.14 -22.92 -0.02
N SER A 296 5.87 -23.39 1.19
CA SER A 296 4.84 -24.38 1.50
C SER A 296 3.43 -23.79 1.61
N GLY A 297 3.31 -22.47 1.77
CA GLY A 297 2.04 -21.81 2.07
C GLY A 297 1.83 -21.50 3.55
N GLN A 298 2.75 -21.88 4.42
CA GLN A 298 2.65 -21.58 5.84
C GLN A 298 2.75 -20.08 6.12
N ASN A 299 1.87 -19.58 6.98
CA ASN A 299 2.00 -18.22 7.51
C ASN A 299 3.07 -18.17 8.63
N PRO A 300 3.58 -16.98 8.99
CA PRO A 300 4.63 -16.83 9.99
C PRO A 300 4.30 -17.44 11.36
N ARG A 301 3.03 -17.45 11.77
CA ARG A 301 2.63 -18.07 13.03
C ARG A 301 2.70 -19.59 12.97
N GLN A 302 2.25 -20.20 11.88
CA GLN A 302 2.40 -21.64 11.66
C GLN A 302 3.88 -22.04 11.68
N MET A 303 4.71 -21.32 10.89
CA MET A 303 6.16 -21.55 10.90
C MET A 303 6.72 -21.45 12.32
N ARG A 304 6.39 -20.37 13.05
CA ARG A 304 6.87 -20.13 14.42
C ARG A 304 6.43 -21.22 15.40
N GLN A 305 5.20 -21.73 15.26
CA GLN A 305 4.67 -22.82 16.07
C GLN A 305 5.40 -24.14 15.81
N GLU A 306 5.74 -24.41 14.55
CA GLU A 306 6.41 -25.64 14.16
C GLU A 306 7.88 -25.69 14.59
N ILE A 307 8.66 -24.64 14.33
CA ILE A 307 10.11 -24.68 14.56
C ILE A 307 10.57 -24.05 15.87
N GLY A 308 9.72 -23.27 16.54
CA GLY A 308 10.09 -22.67 17.82
C GLY A 308 10.91 -21.38 17.70
N THR A 309 11.63 -21.07 18.78
CA THR A 309 12.50 -19.90 18.92
C THR A 309 13.91 -20.31 19.26
N GLY A 310 14.87 -19.50 18.81
CA GLY A 310 16.25 -19.58 19.24
C GLY A 310 17.20 -19.25 18.11
N SER A 311 18.49 -19.46 18.35
CA SER A 311 19.56 -19.14 17.41
C SER A 311 19.41 -19.74 16.01
N ARG A 312 18.63 -20.82 15.87
CA ARG A 312 18.42 -21.56 14.61
C ARG A 312 17.05 -21.34 14.00
N ASP A 313 16.16 -20.67 14.71
CA ASP A 313 14.74 -20.55 14.41
C ASP A 313 14.35 -19.06 14.46
N PHE A 314 13.13 -18.72 14.86
CA PHE A 314 12.75 -17.32 15.05
C PHE A 314 13.40 -16.71 16.30
N TYR A 315 13.62 -15.39 16.25
CA TYR A 315 13.94 -14.59 17.43
C TYR A 315 12.75 -14.54 18.40
N ASN A 316 13.05 -14.44 19.71
CA ASN A 316 12.03 -14.47 20.75
C ASN A 316 11.45 -13.07 21.04
N ASN A 317 10.37 -12.73 20.35
CA ASN A 317 9.55 -11.53 20.59
C ASN A 317 8.05 -11.89 20.60
N ASP A 318 7.18 -10.89 20.65
CA ASP A 318 5.76 -11.02 21.01
C ASP A 318 4.75 -10.84 19.86
N TRP A 319 5.19 -10.48 18.64
CA TRP A 319 4.27 -10.30 17.49
C TRP A 319 3.39 -11.54 17.22
N TRP A 320 3.92 -12.73 17.47
CA TRP A 320 3.22 -14.00 17.23
C TRP A 320 2.13 -14.31 18.26
N LEU A 321 2.12 -13.60 19.40
CA LEU A 321 1.11 -13.73 20.46
C LEU A 321 0.03 -12.65 20.36
N ALA A 322 0.33 -11.53 19.73
CA ALA A 322 -0.51 -10.35 19.77
C ALA A 322 -1.62 -10.43 18.70
N ASN A 323 -2.89 -10.59 19.12
CA ASN A 323 -4.05 -10.66 18.21
C ASN A 323 -4.13 -9.49 17.22
N LYS A 324 -3.57 -8.32 17.58
CA LYS A 324 -3.50 -7.16 16.68
C LYS A 324 -2.72 -7.46 15.39
N GLU A 325 -1.80 -8.41 15.42
CA GLU A 325 -0.96 -8.82 14.29
C GLU A 325 -1.62 -9.89 13.41
N ASP A 326 -2.81 -10.39 13.75
CA ASP A 326 -3.43 -11.52 13.05
C ASP A 326 -3.69 -11.22 11.57
N PHE A 327 -3.98 -9.95 11.22
CA PHE A 327 -4.30 -9.52 9.85
C PHE A 327 -3.22 -9.94 8.84
N TRP A 328 -1.95 -9.70 9.16
CA TRP A 328 -0.86 -10.12 8.31
C TRP A 328 -0.35 -11.50 8.73
N ALA A 329 -0.13 -11.75 10.02
CA ALA A 329 0.59 -12.94 10.50
C ALA A 329 -0.14 -14.27 10.28
N THR A 330 -1.43 -14.24 9.91
CA THR A 330 -2.24 -15.43 9.62
C THR A 330 -2.69 -15.54 8.16
N LYS A 331 -2.27 -14.60 7.30
CA LYS A 331 -2.69 -14.51 5.90
C LYS A 331 -2.25 -15.76 5.10
N THR A 332 -3.13 -16.25 4.24
CA THR A 332 -2.92 -17.51 3.49
C THR A 332 -3.04 -17.37 1.96
N ASN A 333 -3.20 -16.15 1.45
CA ASN A 333 -3.40 -15.91 0.01
C ASN A 333 -2.09 -15.87 -0.80
N ILE A 334 -0.97 -16.26 -0.21
CA ILE A 334 0.31 -16.39 -0.91
C ILE A 334 0.41 -17.82 -1.44
N GLU A 335 0.51 -17.94 -2.76
CA GLU A 335 0.47 -19.24 -3.43
C GLU A 335 1.73 -20.06 -3.11
N PRO A 336 1.58 -21.32 -2.66
CA PRO A 336 2.71 -22.25 -2.52
C PRO A 336 3.43 -22.47 -3.86
N GLY A 337 4.72 -22.82 -3.81
CA GLY A 337 5.48 -23.10 -5.01
C GLY A 337 6.95 -22.74 -4.92
N TYR A 338 7.67 -22.99 -6.01
CA TYR A 338 9.04 -22.52 -6.14
C TYR A 338 9.09 -21.03 -6.45
N TYR A 339 9.88 -20.30 -5.69
CA TYR A 339 10.17 -18.88 -5.87
C TYR A 339 11.66 -18.70 -6.17
N LEU A 340 11.96 -17.87 -7.17
CA LEU A 340 13.31 -17.49 -7.56
C LEU A 340 13.65 -16.13 -6.94
N LEU A 341 14.59 -16.13 -5.99
CA LEU A 341 14.83 -15.08 -5.01
C LEU A 341 16.27 -14.62 -5.03
N ASN A 342 16.51 -13.31 -5.06
CA ASN A 342 17.85 -12.72 -4.98
C ASN A 342 18.11 -12.17 -3.58
N PHE A 343 19.06 -12.78 -2.87
CA PHE A 343 19.47 -12.44 -1.50
C PHE A 343 20.65 -11.47 -1.40
N ASN A 344 21.05 -10.81 -2.49
CA ASN A 344 22.15 -9.84 -2.48
C ASN A 344 21.80 -8.56 -1.69
N GLY A 345 20.52 -8.37 -1.34
CA GLY A 345 20.04 -7.22 -0.56
C GLY A 345 20.15 -5.91 -1.32
N LYS A 346 19.14 -5.60 -2.14
CA LYS A 346 19.14 -4.40 -2.99
C LYS A 346 18.61 -3.18 -2.25
N PHE A 347 19.03 -2.00 -2.72
CA PHE A 347 18.46 -0.70 -2.36
C PHE A 347 18.56 -0.31 -0.87
N ALA A 348 19.70 -0.61 -0.26
CA ALA A 348 20.05 -0.12 1.06
C ALA A 348 20.02 1.42 1.12
N ASP A 349 19.72 1.97 2.31
CA ASP A 349 19.63 3.43 2.52
C ASP A 349 18.69 4.11 1.51
N LYS A 350 17.56 3.46 1.27
CA LYS A 350 16.42 4.00 0.53
C LYS A 350 15.16 3.71 1.33
N ASN A 351 14.24 4.68 1.34
CA ASN A 351 12.92 4.46 1.92
C ASN A 351 12.08 3.50 1.06
N TYR A 352 10.99 2.98 1.62
CA TYR A 352 10.18 1.94 0.99
C TYR A 352 9.73 2.33 -0.43
N TYR A 353 9.24 3.55 -0.61
CA TYR A 353 8.73 4.05 -1.90
C TYR A 353 9.82 4.18 -2.96
N THR A 354 11.02 4.58 -2.55
CA THR A 354 12.17 4.67 -3.45
C THR A 354 12.65 3.29 -3.87
N GLN A 355 12.65 2.32 -2.94
CA GLN A 355 12.91 0.92 -3.26
C GLN A 355 11.89 0.39 -4.27
N GLU A 356 10.59 0.64 -4.07
CA GLU A 356 9.54 0.23 -5.02
C GLU A 356 9.76 0.80 -6.42
N ARG A 357 10.10 2.09 -6.52
CA ARG A 357 10.42 2.70 -7.82
C ARG A 357 11.60 1.98 -8.49
N PHE A 358 12.68 1.72 -7.76
CA PHE A 358 13.84 1.02 -8.29
C PHE A 358 13.56 -0.42 -8.68
N ILE A 359 12.67 -1.13 -7.96
CA ILE A 359 12.22 -2.47 -8.35
C ILE A 359 11.51 -2.42 -9.71
N ARG A 360 10.66 -1.41 -9.95
CA ARG A 360 10.01 -1.22 -11.26
C ARG A 360 11.01 -0.91 -12.37
N GLU A 361 12.06 -0.16 -12.06
CA GLU A 361 13.15 0.16 -12.99
C GLU A 361 14.00 -1.08 -13.36
N LEU A 362 14.08 -2.11 -12.51
CA LEU A 362 14.74 -3.38 -12.87
C LEU A 362 14.02 -4.11 -14.02
N GLY A 363 12.74 -3.82 -14.24
CA GLY A 363 11.92 -4.40 -15.30
C GLY A 363 10.65 -5.08 -14.77
N PRO A 364 9.67 -5.34 -15.66
CA PRO A 364 8.34 -5.80 -15.28
C PRO A 364 8.32 -7.22 -14.70
N VAL A 365 9.37 -8.00 -14.92
CA VAL A 365 9.52 -9.39 -14.45
C VAL A 365 9.98 -9.49 -12.99
N TYR A 366 10.37 -8.37 -12.36
CA TYR A 366 10.81 -8.35 -10.97
C TYR A 366 9.72 -7.79 -10.06
N LYS A 367 9.75 -8.23 -8.80
CA LYS A 367 8.91 -7.72 -7.72
C LYS A 367 9.64 -7.80 -6.38
N ARG A 368 9.11 -7.08 -5.38
CA ARG A 368 9.42 -7.35 -3.98
C ARG A 368 9.01 -8.79 -3.65
N CYS A 369 9.83 -9.49 -2.87
CA CYS A 369 9.41 -10.78 -2.34
C CYS A 369 8.43 -10.58 -1.17
N HIS A 370 7.47 -11.49 -1.01
CA HIS A 370 6.63 -11.50 0.17
C HIS A 370 7.42 -12.03 1.37
N GLU A 371 7.30 -11.41 2.53
CA GLU A 371 8.15 -11.73 3.68
C GLU A 371 7.94 -13.14 4.25
N PHE A 372 6.81 -13.79 3.94
CA PHE A 372 6.56 -15.19 4.32
C PHE A 372 7.43 -16.14 3.52
N VAL A 373 7.51 -15.91 2.20
CA VAL A 373 8.37 -16.66 1.29
C VAL A 373 9.83 -16.47 1.70
N VAL A 374 10.22 -15.24 2.04
CA VAL A 374 11.57 -14.94 2.55
C VAL A 374 11.84 -15.68 3.86
N SER A 375 10.92 -15.62 4.83
CA SER A 375 11.08 -16.27 6.13
C SER A 375 11.30 -17.78 6.00
N GLU A 376 10.40 -18.45 5.27
CA GLU A 376 10.48 -19.91 5.10
C GLU A 376 11.75 -20.30 4.33
N THR A 377 12.10 -19.55 3.29
CA THR A 377 13.33 -19.82 2.52
C THR A 377 14.57 -19.65 3.38
N VAL A 378 14.66 -18.59 4.19
CA VAL A 378 15.83 -18.32 5.04
C VAL A 378 16.00 -19.39 6.11
N LEU A 379 14.91 -19.79 6.77
CA LEU A 379 14.94 -20.83 7.81
C LEU A 379 15.24 -22.22 7.21
N SER A 380 14.64 -22.53 6.06
CA SER A 380 14.91 -23.78 5.34
C SER A 380 16.35 -23.82 4.83
N ASN A 381 16.87 -22.71 4.29
CA ASN A 381 18.27 -22.59 3.87
C ASN A 381 19.22 -22.91 5.02
N TYR A 382 18.98 -22.36 6.21
CA TYR A 382 19.86 -22.61 7.35
C TYR A 382 19.94 -24.10 7.71
N ARG A 383 18.82 -24.82 7.62
CA ARG A 383 18.76 -26.26 7.93
C ARG A 383 19.35 -27.14 6.83
N VAL A 384 19.24 -26.73 5.56
CA VAL A 384 19.72 -27.50 4.39
C VAL A 384 21.17 -27.18 4.03
N CYS A 385 21.54 -25.90 4.04
CA CYS A 385 22.77 -25.38 3.47
C CYS A 385 23.84 -25.14 4.55
N ASN A 386 24.18 -26.17 5.33
CA ASN A 386 25.28 -26.13 6.31
C ASN A 386 25.24 -24.94 7.30
N LYS A 387 24.05 -24.56 7.78
CA LYS A 387 23.87 -23.46 8.76
C LYS A 387 24.25 -22.08 8.21
N GLU A 388 24.22 -21.90 6.91
CA GLU A 388 24.39 -20.58 6.30
C GLU A 388 23.23 -19.65 6.69
N ARG A 389 23.58 -18.48 7.22
CA ARG A 389 22.63 -17.43 7.61
C ARG A 389 22.46 -16.42 6.49
N LEU A 390 21.35 -16.54 5.77
CA LEU A 390 20.87 -15.46 4.90
C LEU A 390 20.32 -14.33 5.78
N LEU A 391 20.44 -13.08 5.33
CA LEU A 391 19.96 -11.88 6.04
C LEU A 391 20.61 -11.64 7.42
N GLU A 392 21.87 -12.05 7.65
CA GLU A 392 22.50 -11.95 8.98
C GLU A 392 22.57 -10.51 9.53
N ARG A 393 22.87 -9.52 8.67
CA ARG A 393 23.16 -8.13 9.08
C ARG A 393 22.19 -7.10 8.53
N TRP A 394 21.08 -7.55 7.95
CA TRP A 394 20.11 -6.67 7.32
C TRP A 394 18.73 -7.34 7.33
N CYS A 395 17.69 -6.53 7.19
CA CYS A 395 16.31 -6.98 7.15
C CYS A 395 15.71 -6.73 5.77
N HIS A 396 15.05 -7.75 5.24
CA HIS A 396 14.14 -7.61 4.14
C HIS A 396 12.93 -6.79 4.58
N TRP A 397 12.65 -5.74 3.84
CA TRP A 397 11.43 -4.95 4.00
C TRP A 397 10.30 -5.56 3.16
N GLY A 398 9.29 -6.14 3.81
CA GLY A 398 8.21 -6.92 3.20
C GLY A 398 7.06 -6.10 2.63
N GLU A 399 6.03 -6.78 2.14
CA GLU A 399 4.85 -6.17 1.51
C GLU A 399 3.76 -5.86 2.53
N GLU A 400 3.59 -6.66 3.58
CA GLU A 400 2.49 -6.46 4.53
C GLU A 400 2.74 -5.30 5.51
N ILE A 401 1.64 -4.84 6.12
CA ILE A 401 1.65 -3.82 7.16
C ILE A 401 1.19 -4.45 8.48
N ASP A 402 1.94 -4.18 9.53
CA ASP A 402 1.64 -4.58 10.91
C ASP A 402 0.52 -3.73 11.53
N SER A 403 0.10 -4.10 12.74
CA SER A 403 -0.97 -3.38 13.43
C SER A 403 -0.65 -1.91 13.75
N ASP A 404 0.63 -1.56 13.81
CA ASP A 404 1.14 -0.23 14.13
C ASP A 404 1.42 0.60 12.86
N ARG A 405 0.91 0.15 11.71
CA ARG A 405 1.06 0.78 10.38
C ARG A 405 2.50 0.83 9.89
N ARG A 406 3.32 -0.13 10.30
CA ARG A 406 4.69 -0.30 9.84
C ARG A 406 4.76 -1.48 8.90
N ARG A 407 5.64 -1.42 7.91
CA ARG A 407 5.84 -2.54 7.00
C ARG A 407 6.57 -3.65 7.73
N VAL A 408 6.07 -4.88 7.57
CA VAL A 408 6.69 -6.05 8.18
C VAL A 408 8.11 -6.20 7.64
N THR A 409 9.05 -6.50 8.54
CA THR A 409 10.45 -6.73 8.20
C THR A 409 10.88 -8.10 8.70
N VAL A 410 11.72 -8.78 7.93
CA VAL A 410 12.25 -10.10 8.26
C VAL A 410 13.75 -10.11 7.99
N GLY A 411 14.56 -10.54 8.95
CA GLY A 411 16.00 -10.66 8.78
C GLY A 411 16.75 -10.49 10.08
N GLY A 412 17.94 -9.90 10.03
CA GLY A 412 18.84 -9.85 11.19
C GLY A 412 19.06 -11.23 11.79
N PHE A 413 19.23 -12.24 10.92
CA PHE A 413 19.29 -13.63 11.33
C PHE A 413 20.67 -13.94 11.91
N ASP A 414 20.85 -13.63 13.18
CA ASP A 414 22.12 -13.70 13.91
C ASP A 414 22.10 -14.85 14.95
N SER A 415 22.92 -14.74 15.99
CA SER A 415 22.97 -15.73 17.08
C SER A 415 21.66 -15.87 17.86
N ASP A 416 20.72 -14.94 17.72
CA ASP A 416 19.48 -14.91 18.51
C ASP A 416 18.27 -15.45 17.74
N GLY A 417 18.40 -15.64 16.43
CA GLY A 417 17.35 -16.16 15.55
C GLY A 417 16.90 -15.16 14.48
N LEU A 418 15.98 -15.59 13.61
CA LEU A 418 15.42 -14.75 12.56
C LEU A 418 14.44 -13.74 13.16
N ARG A 419 14.75 -12.44 13.04
CA ARG A 419 13.89 -11.39 13.57
C ARG A 419 12.75 -11.11 12.61
N VAL A 420 11.57 -10.91 13.19
CA VAL A 420 10.38 -10.36 12.52
C VAL A 420 9.93 -9.14 13.30
N GLY A 421 9.69 -8.03 12.62
CA GLY A 421 9.31 -6.76 13.24
C GLY A 421 8.65 -5.82 12.24
N GLY A 422 8.57 -4.53 12.56
CA GLY A 422 7.93 -3.52 11.72
C GLY A 422 8.73 -2.22 11.63
N GLU A 423 8.85 -1.67 10.42
CA GLU A 423 9.52 -0.39 10.17
C GLU A 423 8.67 0.61 9.34
N PHE A 424 8.83 1.91 9.63
CA PHE A 424 8.05 2.97 8.98
C PHE A 424 8.53 3.26 7.55
N CYS A 425 7.60 3.28 6.58
CA CYS A 425 7.90 3.44 5.14
C CYS A 425 8.79 4.64 4.78
N ALA A 426 8.72 5.74 5.54
CA ALA A 426 9.46 6.97 5.28
C ALA A 426 10.93 6.92 5.74
N ARG A 427 11.28 5.96 6.61
CA ARG A 427 12.64 5.85 7.14
C ARG A 427 13.59 5.30 6.08
N SER A 428 14.84 5.75 6.13
CA SER A 428 15.93 5.21 5.35
C SER A 428 16.93 4.62 6.32
N TYR A 429 17.23 3.33 6.17
CA TYR A 429 18.26 2.65 6.94
C TYR A 429 19.09 1.77 6.01
N ASP A 430 20.38 1.66 6.28
CA ASP A 430 21.33 0.80 5.58
C ASP A 430 21.03 -0.70 5.78
N ILE A 431 20.47 -1.05 6.95
CA ILE A 431 20.01 -2.39 7.29
C ILE A 431 18.70 -2.77 6.58
N LEU A 432 17.91 -1.82 6.07
CA LEU A 432 16.68 -2.12 5.36
C LEU A 432 16.95 -2.27 3.87
N ARG A 433 16.77 -3.48 3.37
CA ARG A 433 17.02 -3.83 1.96
C ARG A 433 15.90 -4.72 1.44
N VAL A 434 16.00 -5.13 0.18
CA VAL A 434 14.97 -5.93 -0.48
C VAL A 434 15.55 -7.23 -1.03
N VAL A 435 14.89 -8.34 -0.70
CA VAL A 435 14.98 -9.59 -1.46
C VAL A 435 14.08 -9.43 -2.68
N ILE A 436 14.69 -9.47 -3.86
CA ILE A 436 13.96 -9.37 -5.13
C ILE A 436 13.49 -10.76 -5.53
N ALA A 437 12.25 -10.87 -5.96
CA ALA A 437 11.72 -12.09 -6.56
C ALA A 437 11.48 -11.87 -8.06
N ARG A 438 11.74 -12.91 -8.87
CA ARG A 438 11.25 -12.96 -10.25
C ARG A 438 9.78 -13.39 -10.25
N LYS A 439 8.93 -12.71 -11.01
CA LYS A 439 7.55 -13.12 -11.28
C LYS A 439 7.55 -14.43 -12.07
N PHE A 440 6.49 -15.22 -11.92
CA PHE A 440 6.32 -16.46 -12.68
C PHE A 440 6.20 -16.16 -14.17
N ASP A 441 6.71 -17.07 -15.01
CA ASP A 441 6.78 -16.86 -16.46
C ASP A 441 5.43 -17.15 -17.16
N PHE A 442 4.41 -17.65 -16.44
CA PHE A 442 3.12 -18.07 -17.01
C PHE A 442 1.93 -17.82 -16.09
#